data_AF-A0A3B0RYC4-F1
#
_entry.id   AF-A0A3B0RYC4-F1
#
_cell.length_a   1.000
_cell.length_b   1.000
_cell.length_c   1.000
_cell.angle_alpha   90.00
_cell.angle_beta   90.00
_cell.angle_gamma   90.00
#
_symmetry.space_group_name_H-M   'P 1'
#
loop_
_entity.id
_entity.type
_entity.pdbx_description
1 polymer ?
#
loop_
_entity_poly.entity_id
_entity_poly.type
_entity_poly.pdbx_seq_one_letter_code
_entity_poly.pdbx_strand_id
1 'polypeptide(L)' 'MSAAKPKVAVTRKLPQEVEARLCDLFDTTLNESDAPLTRAALIARASDADVLAP' A
#
# COMPACT_ATOMS: atom_id res chain seq x y z
N MET A 1 10.66 -14.76 17.04
CA MET A 1 10.95 -13.65 16.13
C MET A 1 9.63 -12.93 15.87
N SER A 2 9.42 -11.76 16.45
CA SER A 2 8.25 -10.95 16.13
C SER A 2 8.42 -10.53 14.66
N ALA A 3 7.71 -11.19 13.74
CA ALA A 3 7.78 -10.83 12.33
C ALA A 3 7.25 -9.39 12.19
N ALA A 4 8.06 -8.50 11.62
CA ALA A 4 7.60 -7.15 11.30
C ALA A 4 6.34 -7.25 10.42
N LYS A 5 5.36 -6.37 10.66
CA LYS A 5 4.16 -6.32 9.80
C LYS A 5 4.62 -6.05 8.36
N PRO A 6 4.20 -6.87 7.37
CA PRO A 6 4.47 -6.59 5.97
C PRO A 6 4.02 -5.18 5.59
N LYS A 7 4.83 -4.49 4.78
CA LYS A 7 4.50 -3.18 4.23
C LYS A 7 3.71 -3.32 2.94
N VAL A 8 2.51 -2.77 2.91
CA VAL A 8 1.61 -2.85 1.76
C VAL A 8 1.38 -1.46 1.19
N ALA A 9 1.75 -1.26 -0.08
CA ALA A 9 1.51 -0.02 -0.80
C ALA A 9 0.37 -0.19 -1.80
N VAL A 10 -0.71 0.56 -1.58
CA VAL A 10 -1.89 0.55 -2.45
C VAL A 10 -1.72 1.58 -3.56
N THR A 11 -1.95 1.17 -4.82
CA THR A 11 -1.72 2.03 -6.00
C THR A 11 -2.97 2.75 -6.49
N ARG A 12 -4.17 2.18 -6.30
CA ARG A 12 -5.47 2.80 -6.56
C ARG A 12 -6.40 2.64 -5.36
N LYS A 13 -7.42 3.48 -5.27
CA LYS A 13 -8.38 3.45 -4.17
C LYS A 13 -9.14 2.13 -4.16
N LEU A 14 -9.13 1.47 -3.02
CA LEU A 14 -9.88 0.24 -2.78
C LEU A 14 -11.19 0.58 -2.07
N PRO A 15 -12.16 -0.35 -2.02
CA PRO A 15 -13.30 -0.19 -1.14
C PRO A 15 -12.85 0.08 0.31
N GLN A 16 -13.53 0.99 0.99
CA GLN A 16 -13.14 1.46 2.34
C GLN A 16 -12.97 0.30 3.34
N GLU A 17 -13.82 -0.72 3.25
CA GLU A 17 -13.73 -1.90 4.10
C GLU A 17 -12.41 -2.67 3.90
N VAL A 18 -11.89 -2.69 2.67
CA VAL A 18 -10.61 -3.34 2.35
C VAL A 18 -9.44 -2.50 2.88
N GLU A 19 -9.47 -1.18 2.67
CA GLU A 19 -8.43 -0.28 3.19
C GLU A 19 -8.32 -0.34 4.71
N ALA A 20 -9.47 -0.36 5.42
CA ALA A 20 -9.50 -0.51 6.86
C ALA A 20 -8.86 -1.83 7.33
N ARG A 21 -9.21 -2.96 6.69
CA ARG A 21 -8.62 -4.26 7.03
C ARG A 21 -7.12 -4.32 6.74
N LEU A 22 -6.65 -3.67 5.67
CA LEU A 22 -5.23 -3.59 5.36
C LEU A 22 -4.47 -2.81 6.44
N CYS A 23 -4.99 -1.65 6.86
CA CYS A 23 -4.38 -0.85 7.94
C CYS A 23 -4.37 -1.59 9.30
N ASP A 24 -5.38 -2.39 9.60
CA ASP A 24 -5.42 -3.18 10.84
C ASP A 24 -4.34 -4.28 10.85
N LEU A 25 -4.22 -5.00 9.74
CA LEU A 25 -3.38 -6.19 9.61
C LEU A 25 -1.92 -5.88 9.25
N PHE A 26 -1.66 -4.81 8.50
CA PHE A 26 -0.39 -4.52 7.84
C PHE A 26 0.06 -3.07 8.02
N ASP A 27 1.34 -2.79 7.74
CA ASP A 27 1.84 -1.42 7.62
C ASP A 27 1.47 -0.89 6.23
N THR A 28 0.32 -0.21 6.14
CA THR A 28 -0.30 0.12 4.85
C THR A 28 -0.11 1.58 4.47
N THR A 29 0.35 1.82 3.24
CA THR A 29 0.39 3.15 2.60
C THR A 29 -0.69 3.26 1.54
N LEU A 30 -1.68 4.10 1.79
CA LEU A 30 -2.81 4.32 0.87
C LEU A 30 -2.49 5.34 -0.23
N ASN A 31 -3.32 5.36 -1.28
CA ASN A 31 -3.36 6.42 -2.29
C ASN A 31 -4.69 7.17 -2.19
N GLU A 32 -4.78 8.11 -1.25
CA GLU A 32 -6.03 8.85 -0.97
C GLU A 32 -6.56 9.65 -2.17
N SER A 33 -5.65 10.07 -3.06
CA SER A 33 -5.98 10.85 -4.25
C SER A 33 -6.62 10.02 -5.37
N ASP A 34 -6.52 8.69 -5.31
CA ASP A 34 -6.80 7.76 -6.40
C ASP A 34 -6.15 8.14 -7.76
N ALA A 35 -5.14 9.02 -7.74
CA ALA A 35 -4.45 9.42 -8.95
C ALA A 35 -3.54 8.29 -9.43
N PRO A 36 -3.47 8.02 -10.75
CA PRO A 36 -2.48 7.10 -11.30
C PRO A 36 -1.06 7.50 -10.86
N LEU A 37 -0.34 6.57 -10.23
CA LEU A 37 1.04 6.80 -9.84
C LEU A 37 1.94 6.88 -11.08
N THR A 38 2.85 7.85 -11.08
CA THR A 38 3.89 7.93 -12.12
C THR A 38 4.84 6.74 -12.01
N ARG A 39 5.57 6.43 -13.09
CA ARG A 39 6.57 5.36 -13.08
C ARG A 39 7.59 5.52 -11.95
N ALA A 40 8.03 6.75 -11.68
CA ALA A 40 8.97 7.03 -10.60
C ALA A 40 8.33 6.77 -9.22
N ALA A 41 7.06 7.16 -9.03
CA ALA A 41 6.34 6.91 -7.79
C ALA A 41 6.08 5.42 -7.55
N LEU A 42 5.79 4.65 -8.60
CA LEU A 42 5.66 3.18 -8.51
C LEU A 42 6.98 2.53 -8.11
N ILE A 43 8.10 2.94 -8.69
CA ILE A 43 9.43 2.41 -8.32
C ILE A 43 9.75 2.76 -6.86
N ALA A 44 9.51 4.00 -6.43
CA ALA A 44 9.74 4.40 -5.04
C ALA A 44 8.89 3.55 -4.07
N ARG A 45 7.61 3.35 -4.38
CA ARG A 45 6.71 2.49 -3.58
C ARG A 45 7.17 1.03 -3.56
N ALA A 46 7.63 0.50 -4.69
CA ALA A 46 8.15 -0.87 -4.79
C ALA A 46 9.43 -1.07 -3.98
N SER A 47 10.26 -0.04 -3.85
CA SER A 47 11.51 -0.11 -3.07
C SER A 47 11.27 -0.09 -1.56
N ASP A 48 10.21 0.60 -1.10
CA ASP A 48 9.91 0.76 0.33
C ASP A 48 8.90 -0.25 0.88
N ALA A 49 8.06 -0.83 0.01
CA ALA A 49 7.00 -1.77 0.39
C ALA A 49 7.33 -3.21 -0.01
N ASP A 50 6.88 -4.17 0.80
CA ASP A 50 7.01 -5.60 0.51
C ASP A 50 6.00 -6.06 -0.55
N VAL A 51 4.85 -5.38 -0.63
CA VAL A 51 3.75 -5.71 -1.55
C VAL A 51 3.18 -4.45 -2.19
N LEU A 52 2.96 -4.52 -3.51
CA LEU A 52 2.14 -3.55 -4.25
C LEU A 52 0.76 -4.12 -4.51
N ALA A 53 -0.28 -3.44 -4.03
CA ALA A 53 -1.68 -3.79 -4.24
C ALA A 53 -2.31 -2.86 -5.30
N PRO A 54 -2.87 -3.41 -6.39
CA PRO A 54 -3.52 -2.62 -7.44
C PRO A 54 -4.81 -1.98 -6.96
#